data_AF-A0A7S2KHR6-F1
#
_entry.id   AF-A0A7S2KHR6-F1
#
_cell.length_a   1.000
_cell.length_b   1.000
_cell.length_c   1.000
_cell.angle_alpha   90.00
_cell.angle_beta   90.00
_cell.angle_gamma   90.00
#
_symmetry.space_group_name_H-M   'P 1'
#
loop_
_entity.id
_entity.type
_entity.pdbx_description
1 polymer ?
#
loop_
_entity_poly.entity_id
_entity_poly.type
_entity_poly.pdbx_seq_one_letter_code
_entity_poly.pdbx_strand_id
1 'polypeptide(L)'
;QQNTKAKKVTTTPHIASSMMVCRKDNCALRSSAMMPPRLFFRHCKVCGTCTAYMDHHCPFTGNCVGAGNFIYFYLFLGYCSLGLLYALVLSSRAFLRCIILDVTGEAS
;
A
#
# COMPACT_ATOMS: atom_id res chain seq x y z
N GLN A 1 1.25 -7.71 -24.41
CA GLN A 1 2.39 -6.80 -24.17
C GLN A 1 1.91 -5.66 -23.29
N GLN A 2 2.10 -5.74 -21.96
CA GLN A 2 1.87 -4.61 -21.06
C GLN A 2 3.20 -4.21 -20.44
N ASN A 3 3.88 -3.34 -21.19
CA ASN A 3 4.68 -2.22 -20.74
C ASN A 3 5.50 -2.40 -19.44
N THR A 4 6.69 -2.98 -19.59
CA THR A 4 7.77 -2.95 -18.59
C THR A 4 8.34 -1.54 -18.46
N LYS A 5 7.58 -0.61 -17.88
CA LYS A 5 8.22 0.53 -17.21
C LYS A 5 8.68 0.02 -15.85
N ALA A 6 9.91 -0.48 -15.81
CA ALA A 6 10.66 -0.53 -14.57
C ALA A 6 10.59 0.87 -13.97
N LYS A 7 9.76 1.07 -12.94
CA LYS A 7 9.77 2.30 -12.17
C LYS A 7 11.14 2.33 -11.49
N LYS A 8 12.08 3.03 -12.12
CA LYS A 8 13.32 3.46 -11.49
C LYS A 8 12.88 4.45 -10.42
N VAL A 9 12.64 3.94 -9.21
CA VAL A 9 12.46 4.79 -8.03
C VAL A 9 13.82 5.44 -7.81
N THR A 10 13.93 6.69 -8.21
CA THR A 10 15.14 7.51 -8.05
C THR A 10 15.34 7.78 -6.56
N THR A 11 16.06 6.90 -5.88
CA THR A 11 16.70 7.21 -4.59
C THR A 11 18.11 7.73 -4.86
N THR A 12 18.46 8.78 -4.13
CA THR A 12 19.69 9.58 -4.15
C THR A 12 21.01 8.79 -4.22
N PRO A 13 22.09 9.38 -4.76
CA PRO A 13 23.27 8.65 -5.25
C PRO A 13 24.27 8.20 -4.17
N HIS A 14 23.99 8.39 -2.87
CA HIS A 14 24.98 8.16 -1.80
C HIS A 14 24.82 6.86 -1.00
N ILE A 15 23.82 6.04 -1.32
CA ILE A 15 23.69 4.70 -0.72
C ILE A 15 23.59 3.69 -1.85
N ALA A 16 24.75 3.40 -2.45
CA ALA A 16 24.95 2.27 -3.34
C ALA A 16 24.88 0.96 -2.54
N SER A 17 23.67 0.57 -2.14
CA SER A 17 23.36 -0.76 -1.62
C SER A 17 22.33 -1.38 -2.55
N SER A 18 22.82 -1.86 -3.69
CA SER A 18 22.29 -2.98 -4.47
C SER A 18 20.80 -3.30 -4.27
N MET A 19 19.93 -2.54 -4.93
CA MET A 19 18.56 -3.02 -5.19
C MET A 19 18.65 -4.23 -6.12
N MET A 20 18.64 -5.43 -5.53
CA MET A 20 18.78 -6.69 -6.24
C MET A 20 17.44 -7.06 -6.88
N VAL A 21 17.29 -6.73 -8.16
CA VAL A 21 16.12 -7.10 -8.98
C VAL A 21 16.07 -8.63 -9.08
N CYS A 22 15.07 -9.25 -8.44
CA CYS A 22 14.91 -10.71 -8.47
C CYS A 22 14.40 -11.15 -9.84
N ARG A 23 15.26 -11.79 -10.65
CA ARG A 23 14.94 -12.27 -11.98
C ARG A 23 14.27 -13.66 -11.89
N LYS A 24 12.96 -13.66 -11.59
CA LYS A 24 11.98 -14.74 -11.83
C LYS A 24 12.23 -16.12 -11.20
N ASP A 25 11.21 -16.58 -10.46
CA ASP A 25 10.86 -17.94 -10.00
C ASP A 25 11.87 -18.70 -9.10
N ASN A 26 13.18 -18.46 -9.23
CA ASN A 26 14.23 -19.03 -8.39
C ASN A 26 14.99 -17.94 -7.63
N CYS A 27 14.28 -17.24 -6.75
CA CYS A 27 14.87 -16.12 -6.03
C CYS A 27 15.99 -16.60 -5.09
N ALA A 28 17.24 -16.31 -5.43
CA ALA A 28 18.42 -16.73 -4.66
C ALA A 28 18.36 -16.33 -3.17
N LEU A 29 17.65 -15.26 -2.84
CA LEU A 29 17.42 -14.79 -1.46
C LEU A 29 16.58 -15.73 -0.59
N ARG A 30 15.81 -16.66 -1.19
CA ARG A 30 15.03 -17.64 -0.43
C ARG A 30 15.91 -18.72 0.22
N SER A 31 17.09 -18.97 -0.34
CA SER A 31 18.03 -20.03 0.10
C SER A 31 19.42 -19.53 0.48
N SER A 32 19.71 -18.24 0.31
CA SER A 32 21.05 -17.70 0.59
C SER A 32 21.28 -17.56 2.09
N ALA A 33 22.16 -18.41 2.64
CA ALA A 33 22.85 -18.19 3.92
C ALA A 33 23.66 -16.86 3.97
N MET A 34 23.73 -16.15 2.84
CA MET A 34 24.29 -14.80 2.68
C MET A 34 23.38 -13.66 3.15
N MET A 35 22.13 -13.97 3.56
CA MET A 35 21.21 -12.96 4.09
C MET A 35 21.64 -12.57 5.51
N PRO A 36 21.94 -11.29 5.78
CA PRO A 36 22.27 -10.88 7.14
C PRO A 36 21.09 -11.24 8.05
N PRO A 37 21.33 -11.85 9.23
CA PRO A 37 20.30 -12.49 10.07
C PRO A 37 19.17 -11.54 10.53
N ARG A 38 19.33 -10.23 10.26
CA ARG A 38 18.35 -9.20 10.61
C ARG A 38 17.44 -8.80 9.45
N LEU A 39 17.84 -8.93 8.19
CA LEU A 39 17.05 -8.44 7.05
C LEU A 39 16.25 -9.58 6.41
N PHE A 40 14.94 -9.58 6.57
CA PHE A 40 14.07 -10.60 6.02
C PHE A 40 13.44 -10.13 4.70
N PHE A 41 13.73 -10.76 3.56
CA PHE A 41 13.16 -10.41 2.26
C PHE A 41 12.11 -11.43 1.80
N ARG A 42 10.97 -10.96 1.26
CA ARG A 42 10.00 -11.83 0.57
C ARG A 42 9.84 -11.42 -0.88
N HIS A 43 9.73 -12.42 -1.75
CA HIS A 43 9.41 -12.22 -3.16
C HIS A 43 7.90 -12.08 -3.33
N CYS A 44 7.47 -11.00 -3.98
CA CYS A 44 6.08 -10.84 -4.41
C CYS A 44 5.94 -11.27 -5.87
N LYS A 45 5.15 -12.32 -6.12
CA LYS A 45 4.87 -12.81 -7.48
C LYS A 45 4.11 -11.80 -8.33
N VAL A 46 3.26 -10.97 -7.70
CA VAL A 46 2.44 -9.97 -8.40
C VAL A 46 3.31 -8.83 -8.94
N CYS A 47 4.22 -8.30 -8.11
CA CYS A 47 5.13 -7.24 -8.53
C CYS A 47 6.42 -7.75 -9.21
N GLY A 48 6.72 -9.05 -9.11
CA GLY A 48 7.94 -9.64 -9.65
C GLY A 48 9.22 -9.13 -8.98
N THR A 49 9.15 -8.66 -7.74
CA THR A 49 10.28 -8.06 -7.01
C THR A 49 10.37 -8.60 -5.59
N CYS A 50 11.55 -8.46 -4.97
CA CYS A 50 11.78 -8.77 -3.56
C CYS A 50 11.77 -7.51 -2.71
N THR A 51 11.00 -7.53 -1.64
CA THR A 51 10.86 -6.40 -0.72
C THR A 51 11.38 -6.79 0.67
N ALA A 52 12.19 -5.91 1.28
CA ALA A 52 12.68 -6.08 2.64
C ALA A 52 11.55 -5.86 3.65
N TYR A 53 11.47 -6.74 4.65
CA TYR A 53 10.38 -6.83 5.62
C TYR A 53 9.01 -6.68 4.95
N MET A 54 8.83 -7.30 3.78
CA MET A 54 7.61 -7.20 3.00
C MET A 54 6.44 -7.66 3.85
N ASP A 55 5.48 -6.81 4.14
CA ASP A 55 4.26 -7.22 4.85
C ASP A 55 3.32 -7.94 3.86
N HIS A 56 2.80 -7.19 2.88
CA HIS A 56 1.88 -7.71 1.87
C HIS A 56 1.99 -6.95 0.54
N HIS A 57 1.37 -7.51 -0.51
CA HIS A 57 1.07 -6.76 -1.73
C HIS A 57 -0.30 -6.12 -1.58
N CYS A 58 -0.37 -4.80 -1.61
CA CYS A 58 -1.63 -4.08 -1.50
C CYS A 58 -2.15 -3.77 -2.92
N PRO A 59 -3.30 -4.34 -3.33
CA PRO A 59 -3.88 -4.04 -4.64
C PRO A 59 -4.34 -2.58 -4.74
N PHE A 60 -4.74 -1.96 -3.62
CA PHE A 60 -5.21 -0.58 -3.60
C PHE A 60 -4.11 0.45 -3.90
N THR A 61 -2.90 0.23 -3.38
CA THR A 61 -1.77 1.10 -3.67
C THR A 61 -0.97 0.65 -4.90
N GLY A 62 -1.30 -0.53 -5.44
CA GLY A 62 -0.61 -1.14 -6.58
C GLY A 62 0.86 -1.49 -6.29
N ASN A 63 1.25 -1.61 -5.02
CA ASN A 63 2.63 -1.80 -4.60
C ASN A 63 2.73 -2.77 -3.41
N CYS A 64 3.91 -3.38 -3.26
CA CYS A 64 4.27 -4.09 -2.04
C CYS A 64 4.49 -3.11 -0.89
N VAL A 65 3.93 -3.40 0.27
CA VAL A 65 4.17 -2.69 1.52
C VAL A 65 5.28 -3.42 2.28
N GLY A 66 6.29 -2.70 2.73
CA GLY A 66 7.43 -3.23 3.49
C GLY A 66 8.25 -2.10 4.08
N ALA A 67 9.50 -2.37 4.46
CA ALA A 67 10.31 -1.40 5.22
C ALA A 67 10.48 -0.04 4.53
N GLY A 68 10.53 0.01 3.19
CA GLY A 68 10.72 1.26 2.45
C GLY A 68 9.49 2.17 2.38
N ASN A 69 8.29 1.67 2.68
CA ASN A 69 7.05 2.44 2.54
C ASN A 69 6.00 2.18 3.62
N PHE A 70 6.38 1.49 4.69
CA PHE A 70 5.48 1.15 5.80
C PHE A 70 4.83 2.40 6.39
N ILE A 71 5.63 3.42 6.75
CA ILE A 71 5.13 4.66 7.35
C ILE A 71 4.15 5.38 6.41
N TYR A 72 4.46 5.48 5.12
CA TYR A 72 3.59 6.13 4.15
C TYR A 72 2.26 5.39 3.96
N PHE A 73 2.27 4.05 4.07
CA PHE A 73 1.05 3.26 4.02
C PHE A 73 0.14 3.54 5.23
N TYR A 74 0.68 3.65 6.45
CA TYR A 74 -0.12 4.02 7.62
C TYR A 74 -0.65 5.45 7.54
N LEU A 75 0.15 6.39 7.02
CA LEU A 75 -0.33 7.75 6.77
C LEU A 75 -1.49 7.75 5.78
N PHE A 76 -1.40 6.99 4.69
CA PHE A 76 -2.50 6.81 3.74
C PHE A 76 -3.77 6.29 4.43
N LEU A 77 -3.67 5.24 5.26
CA LEU A 77 -4.82 4.73 6.02
C LEU A 77 -5.42 5.77 6.97
N GLY A 78 -4.56 6.57 7.63
CA GLY A 78 -4.99 7.67 8.49
C GLY A 78 -5.78 8.73 7.72
N TYR A 79 -5.27 9.17 6.56
CA TYR A 79 -5.97 10.15 5.72
C TYR A 79 -7.27 9.60 5.14
N CYS A 80 -7.33 8.32 4.73
CA CYS A 80 -8.57 7.69 4.29
C CYS A 80 -9.62 7.67 5.41
N SER A 81 -9.20 7.34 6.64
CA SER A 81 -10.08 7.29 7.81
C SER A 81 -10.62 8.69 8.14
N LEU A 82 -9.76 9.70 8.10
CA LEU A 82 -10.14 11.10 8.32
C LEU A 82 -11.08 11.61 7.22
N GLY A 83 -10.80 11.27 5.95
CA GLY A 83 -11.66 11.61 4.82
C GLY A 83 -13.04 10.99 4.93
N LEU A 84 -13.13 9.73 5.35
CA LEU A 84 -14.42 9.07 5.60
C LEU A 84 -15.17 9.73 6.76
N LEU A 85 -14.49 10.04 7.86
CA LEU A 85 -15.10 10.75 8.99
C LEU A 85 -15.62 12.13 8.56
N TYR A 86 -14.83 12.88 7.80
CA TYR A 86 -15.23 14.17 7.27
C TYR A 86 -16.47 14.06 6.36
N ALA A 87 -16.49 13.11 5.44
CA ALA A 87 -17.63 12.84 4.58
C ALA A 87 -18.88 12.49 5.39
N LEU A 88 -18.74 11.62 6.39
CA LEU A 88 -19.84 11.23 7.30
C LEU A 88 -20.42 12.44 8.04
N VAL A 89 -19.58 13.32 8.58
CA VAL A 89 -20.03 14.54 9.28
C VAL A 89 -20.80 15.45 8.32
N LEU A 90 -20.27 15.67 7.11
CA LEU A 90 -20.92 16.53 6.13
C LEU A 90 -22.27 15.94 5.67
N SER A 91 -22.32 14.63 5.40
CA SER A 91 -23.54 13.95 4.96
C SER A 91 -24.56 13.73 6.07
N SER A 92 -24.12 13.68 7.34
CA SER A 92 -25.00 13.39 8.48
C SER A 92 -26.20 14.35 8.57
N ARG A 93 -26.00 15.63 8.31
CA ARG A 93 -27.08 16.63 8.39
C ARG A 93 -28.16 16.42 7.33
N ALA A 94 -27.76 16.13 6.10
CA ALA A 94 -28.68 15.85 5.01
C ALA A 94 -29.40 14.51 5.26
N PHE A 95 -28.65 13.49 5.67
CA PHE A 95 -29.19 12.17 5.97
C PHE A 95 -30.21 12.20 7.12
N LEU A 96 -29.89 12.87 8.23
CA LEU A 96 -30.81 13.02 9.37
C LEU A 96 -32.05 13.83 8.99
N ARG A 97 -31.92 14.87 8.15
CA ARG A 97 -33.10 15.60 7.65
C ARG A 97 -34.00 14.71 6.81
N CYS A 98 -33.46 13.95 5.86
CA CYS A 98 -34.27 13.02 5.07
C CYS A 98 -34.96 11.98 5.95
N ILE A 99 -34.23 11.36 6.89
CA ILE A 99 -34.81 10.39 7.82
C ILE A 99 -35.92 11.02 8.66
N ILE A 100 -35.71 12.22 9.19
CA ILE A 100 -36.74 12.88 10.01
C ILE A 100 -37.97 13.18 9.16
N LEU A 101 -37.81 13.71 7.95
CA LEU A 101 -38.93 14.00 7.05
C LEU A 101 -39.70 12.72 6.64
N ASP A 102 -38.99 11.62 6.38
CA ASP A 102 -39.61 10.31 6.07
C ASP A 102 -40.35 9.74 7.28
N VAL A 103 -39.83 9.94 8.50
CA VAL A 103 -40.44 9.45 9.75
C VAL A 103 -41.60 10.33 10.22
N THR A 104 -41.52 11.65 10.04
CA THR A 104 -42.58 12.59 10.45
C THR A 104 -43.73 12.66 9.45
N GLY A 105 -43.59 12.07 8.27
CA GLY A 105 -44.69 11.92 7.32
C GLY A 105 -45.23 13.22 6.74
N GLU A 106 -44.53 14.35 6.90
CA GLU A 106 -44.98 15.66 6.38
C GLU A 106 -44.90 15.75 4.84
N ALA A 107 -44.51 14.68 4.16
CA ALA A 107 -44.42 14.59 2.70
C ALA A 107 -45.70 14.06 2.02
N SER A 108 -46.80 13.82 2.76
CA SER A 108 -48.12 13.44 2.18
C SER A 108 -49.21 14.45 2.51
#